data_AF-A0A3Q7S196-F1
#
_entry.id   AF-A0A3Q7S196-F1
#
_cell.length_a   1.000
_cell.length_b   1.000
_cell.length_c   1.000
_cell.angle_alpha   90.00
_cell.angle_beta   90.00
_cell.angle_gamma   90.00
#
_symmetry.space_group_name_H-M   'P 1'
#
loop_
_entity.id
_entity.type
_entity.pdbx_description
1 polymer ?
#
loop_
_entity_poly.entity_id
_entity_poly.type
_entity_poly.pdbx_seq_one_letter_code
_entity_poly.pdbx_strand_id
1 'polypeptide(L)'
;MEPITSHLSPSNKETIMVTLHGATHLPTCKDGSEPWPYVVVKTTSEDTKNQNAKAVTSVTSEPTTAPIWGDTVKVELQAEDAGREDVILKVVDNKKKEELLSYQIPIKYLRVFHPYHFELVKAAQSGKAEEATAKTHLYATVVRKGSFFPRYIGSNHTALEVFLRGVNEPLVNNRDPMVVIARVVPNYNDFKVNQIKQDAASMGLPITRLSFPNPSVMRFDVPRGSQNGCPQLSKPGGPPELPSWNQSFLFQGRDGATNFSEDTALVLEYYSSTSMKGSEPWTLSKPLGVSVLPLKSRLYRKMLAGKGLNGLRVERLPITDTKLKTMNGEAPTVDISFQLLSSEAPPCSPGKPPVLGILAHGQPSGMLPGTLASKACRFCE
;
A
#
# COMPACT_ATOMS: atom_id res chain seq x y z
N MET A 1 -20.54 8.62 4.10
CA MET A 1 -19.35 8.43 4.93
C MET A 1 -18.67 7.18 4.40
N GLU A 2 -17.68 7.33 3.52
CA GLU A 2 -16.92 6.16 3.02
C GLU A 2 -16.17 5.52 4.20
N PRO A 3 -16.06 4.19 4.25
CA PRO A 3 -15.37 3.53 5.34
C PRO A 3 -13.89 3.94 5.29
N ILE A 4 -13.43 4.59 6.36
CA ILE A 4 -12.00 4.80 6.61
C ILE A 4 -11.37 3.42 6.54
N THR A 5 -10.56 3.18 5.52
CA THR A 5 -9.90 1.89 5.35
C THR A 5 -8.89 1.76 6.47
N SER A 6 -9.22 0.95 7.48
CA SER A 6 -8.33 0.69 8.60
C SER A 6 -6.95 0.28 8.09
N HIS A 7 -5.92 0.92 8.64
CA HIS A 7 -4.54 0.51 8.41
C HIS A 7 -4.29 -0.90 8.96
N LEU A 8 -4.98 -1.28 10.05
CA LEU A 8 -4.84 -2.56 10.73
C LEU A 8 -5.81 -3.62 10.21
N SER A 9 -5.36 -4.87 10.26
CA SER A 9 -6.18 -6.05 10.04
C SER A 9 -7.10 -6.33 11.23
N PRO A 10 -8.17 -7.12 11.03
CA PRO A 10 -8.99 -7.61 12.13
C PRO A 10 -8.17 -8.35 13.20
N SER A 11 -8.69 -8.44 14.42
CA SER A 11 -8.03 -9.15 15.51
C SER A 11 -7.67 -10.59 15.12
N ASN A 12 -6.45 -11.02 15.49
CA ASN A 12 -5.86 -12.33 15.16
C ASN A 12 -5.78 -12.67 13.66
N LYS A 13 -5.93 -11.69 12.78
CA LYS A 13 -5.76 -11.87 11.34
C LYS A 13 -4.63 -11.02 10.79
N GLU A 14 -4.13 -11.46 9.66
CA GLU A 14 -3.37 -10.63 8.75
C GLU A 14 -4.13 -10.44 7.44
N THR A 15 -3.88 -9.30 6.79
CA THR A 15 -4.50 -8.97 5.51
C THR A 15 -3.42 -8.68 4.50
N ILE A 16 -3.40 -9.43 3.39
CA ILE A 16 -2.55 -9.10 2.26
C ILE A 16 -3.36 -8.23 1.31
N MET A 17 -2.92 -6.99 1.14
CA MET A 17 -3.43 -6.09 0.12
C MET A 17 -2.55 -6.23 -1.12
N VAL A 18 -3.19 -6.49 -2.27
CA VAL A 18 -2.52 -6.56 -3.55
C VAL A 18 -3.15 -5.54 -4.47
N THR A 19 -2.37 -4.55 -4.90
CA THR A 19 -2.74 -3.61 -5.96
C THR A 19 -2.14 -4.10 -7.26
N LEU A 20 -2.98 -4.42 -8.25
CA LEU A 20 -2.56 -4.89 -9.56
C LEU A 20 -2.55 -3.69 -10.51
N HIS A 21 -1.37 -3.27 -10.95
CA HIS A 21 -1.24 -2.08 -11.80
C HIS A 21 -1.52 -2.43 -13.24
N GLY A 22 -0.85 -3.46 -13.77
CA GLY A 22 -0.98 -3.90 -15.14
C GLY A 22 -0.02 -5.02 -15.49
N ALA A 23 -0.08 -5.49 -16.73
CA ALA A 23 0.84 -6.47 -17.27
C ALA A 23 1.26 -6.09 -18.70
N THR A 24 2.38 -6.66 -19.17
CA THR A 24 2.83 -6.57 -20.56
C THR A 24 3.23 -7.96 -21.05
N HIS A 25 2.96 -8.24 -22.33
CA HIS A 25 3.23 -9.52 -22.97
C HIS A 25 2.56 -10.71 -22.26
N LEU A 26 1.28 -10.57 -21.89
CA LEU A 26 0.49 -11.73 -21.47
C LEU A 26 0.42 -12.75 -22.63
N PRO A 27 0.45 -14.07 -22.34
CA PRO A 27 0.26 -15.07 -23.37
C PRO A 27 -1.16 -14.97 -23.94
N THR A 28 -1.29 -15.27 -25.23
CA THR A 28 -2.59 -15.45 -25.87
C THR A 28 -3.30 -16.67 -25.31
N CYS A 29 -4.61 -16.73 -25.55
CA CYS A 29 -5.41 -17.91 -25.29
C CYS A 29 -4.89 -19.14 -26.07
N LYS A 30 -5.30 -20.35 -25.69
CA LYS A 30 -4.83 -21.60 -26.35
C LYS A 30 -5.13 -21.68 -27.85
N ASP A 31 -6.16 -21.00 -28.31
CA ASP A 31 -6.55 -20.89 -29.73
C ASP A 31 -5.89 -19.71 -30.46
N GLY A 32 -4.99 -18.97 -29.79
CA GLY A 32 -4.30 -17.81 -30.31
C GLY A 32 -5.06 -16.49 -30.17
N SER A 33 -6.29 -16.47 -29.62
CA SER A 33 -7.01 -15.20 -29.44
C SER A 33 -6.38 -14.35 -28.33
N GLU A 34 -6.55 -13.03 -28.42
CA GLU A 34 -6.25 -12.16 -27.29
C GLU A 34 -7.20 -12.45 -26.11
N PRO A 35 -6.71 -12.40 -24.86
CA PRO A 35 -7.52 -12.66 -23.68
C PRO A 35 -8.30 -11.43 -23.22
N TRP A 36 -9.35 -11.64 -22.43
CA TRP A 36 -9.98 -10.66 -21.55
C TRP A 36 -9.48 -10.88 -20.12
N PRO A 37 -8.28 -10.39 -19.78
CA PRO A 37 -7.61 -10.80 -18.57
C PRO A 37 -8.20 -10.16 -17.32
N TYR A 38 -8.32 -10.96 -16.28
CA TYR A 38 -8.53 -10.52 -14.91
C TYR A 38 -7.63 -11.32 -13.97
N VAL A 39 -7.35 -10.77 -12.79
CA VAL A 39 -6.48 -11.41 -11.81
C VAL A 39 -7.30 -11.96 -10.67
N VAL A 40 -7.06 -13.22 -10.36
CA VAL A 40 -7.57 -13.93 -9.19
C VAL A 40 -6.46 -13.99 -8.15
N VAL A 41 -6.76 -13.57 -6.92
CA VAL A 41 -5.83 -13.60 -5.80
C VAL A 41 -6.34 -14.56 -4.74
N LYS A 42 -5.47 -15.48 -4.31
CA LYS A 42 -5.80 -16.51 -3.30
C LYS A 42 -4.62 -16.76 -2.38
N THR A 43 -4.87 -17.37 -1.23
CA THR A 43 -3.82 -18.07 -0.47
C THR A 43 -3.56 -19.46 -1.03
N THR A 44 -2.42 -20.06 -0.68
CA THR A 44 -2.12 -21.47 -0.97
C THR A 44 -3.17 -22.44 -0.42
N SER A 45 -3.70 -22.20 0.79
CA SER A 45 -4.81 -22.99 1.34
C SER A 45 -6.12 -22.85 0.56
N GLU A 46 -6.47 -21.65 0.11
CA GLU A 46 -7.69 -21.42 -0.68
C GLU A 46 -7.60 -22.09 -2.04
N ASP A 47 -6.42 -22.07 -2.66
CA ASP A 47 -6.20 -22.70 -3.96
C ASP A 47 -6.23 -24.23 -3.88
N THR A 48 -5.58 -24.83 -2.88
CA THR A 48 -5.60 -26.29 -2.67
C THR A 48 -7.00 -26.83 -2.35
N LYS A 49 -7.81 -26.06 -1.63
CA LYS A 49 -9.21 -26.40 -1.32
C LYS A 49 -10.18 -26.11 -2.47
N ASN A 50 -9.69 -25.65 -3.63
CA ASN A 50 -10.49 -25.21 -4.77
C ASN A 50 -11.64 -24.25 -4.37
N GLN A 51 -11.41 -23.41 -3.37
CA GLN A 51 -12.42 -22.45 -2.95
C GLN A 51 -12.58 -21.37 -4.02
N ASN A 52 -13.82 -20.92 -4.21
CA ASN A 52 -14.11 -19.80 -5.09
C ASN A 52 -13.39 -18.55 -4.57
N ALA A 53 -12.60 -17.92 -5.45
CA ALA A 53 -11.90 -16.71 -5.09
C ALA A 53 -12.89 -15.59 -4.84
N LYS A 54 -12.73 -14.90 -3.71
CA LYS A 54 -13.46 -13.67 -3.40
C LYS A 54 -12.69 -12.42 -3.82
N ALA A 55 -11.37 -12.54 -3.96
CA ALA A 55 -10.47 -11.45 -4.33
C ALA A 55 -10.14 -11.54 -5.82
N VAL A 56 -10.88 -10.80 -6.64
CA VAL A 56 -10.68 -10.72 -8.10
C VAL A 56 -10.66 -9.26 -8.55
N THR A 57 -9.86 -8.96 -9.57
CA THR A 57 -9.89 -7.65 -10.23
C THR A 57 -11.08 -7.55 -11.19
N SER A 58 -11.34 -6.34 -11.65
CA SER A 58 -12.18 -6.11 -12.82
C SER A 58 -11.61 -6.79 -14.07
N VAL A 59 -12.50 -7.12 -14.99
CA VAL A 59 -12.16 -7.60 -16.33
C VAL A 59 -11.90 -6.39 -17.22
N THR A 60 -10.93 -6.49 -18.12
CA THR A 60 -10.70 -5.44 -19.12
C THR A 60 -11.92 -5.23 -20.01
N SER A 61 -12.11 -3.99 -20.48
CA SER A 61 -13.18 -3.64 -21.41
C SER A 61 -12.98 -4.25 -22.80
N GLU A 62 -11.72 -4.44 -23.20
CA GLU A 62 -11.31 -4.95 -24.50
C GLU A 62 -10.33 -6.12 -24.33
N PRO A 63 -10.26 -7.04 -25.31
CA PRO A 63 -9.23 -8.07 -25.31
C PRO A 63 -7.85 -7.44 -25.44
N THR A 64 -6.88 -7.90 -24.67
CA THR A 64 -5.54 -7.32 -24.66
C THR A 64 -4.50 -8.22 -24.00
N THR A 65 -3.27 -8.15 -24.47
CA THR A 65 -2.09 -8.76 -23.83
C THR A 65 -1.32 -7.80 -22.92
N ALA A 66 -1.76 -6.54 -22.84
CA ALA A 66 -1.15 -5.48 -22.02
C ALA A 66 -2.22 -4.73 -21.19
N PRO A 67 -2.88 -5.41 -20.24
CA PRO A 67 -3.96 -4.82 -19.44
C PRO A 67 -3.44 -3.83 -18.39
N ILE A 68 -4.32 -2.90 -18.03
CA ILE A 68 -4.17 -1.98 -16.90
C ILE A 68 -5.41 -2.16 -16.03
N TRP A 69 -5.22 -2.44 -14.74
CA TRP A 69 -6.34 -2.64 -13.81
C TRP A 69 -6.43 -1.47 -12.81
N GLY A 70 -5.37 -1.22 -12.05
CA GLY A 70 -5.38 -0.26 -10.94
C GLY A 70 -6.19 -0.74 -9.72
N ASP A 71 -6.71 -1.97 -9.76
CA ASP A 71 -7.54 -2.55 -8.71
C ASP A 71 -6.72 -2.97 -7.50
N THR A 72 -7.30 -2.78 -6.31
CA THR A 72 -6.75 -3.31 -5.07
C THR A 72 -7.68 -4.35 -4.49
N VAL A 73 -7.17 -5.56 -4.33
CA VAL A 73 -7.88 -6.68 -3.72
C VAL A 73 -7.25 -7.03 -2.38
N LYS A 74 -8.03 -7.69 -1.51
CA LYS A 74 -7.57 -8.09 -0.18
C LYS A 74 -7.82 -9.58 0.05
N VAL A 75 -6.85 -10.23 0.65
CA VAL A 75 -6.97 -11.60 1.15
C VAL A 75 -6.71 -11.59 2.65
N GLU A 76 -7.54 -12.29 3.42
CA GLU A 76 -7.41 -12.40 4.87
C GLU A 76 -6.96 -13.80 5.24
N LEU A 77 -5.99 -13.89 6.14
CA LEU A 77 -5.51 -15.15 6.71
C LEU A 77 -5.44 -15.03 8.24
N GLN A 78 -5.38 -16.16 8.91
CA GLN A 78 -5.08 -16.18 10.34
C GLN A 78 -3.61 -15.81 10.55
N ALA A 79 -3.31 -15.07 11.62
CA ALA A 79 -1.96 -14.52 11.83
C ALA A 79 -0.87 -15.60 11.98
N GLU A 80 -1.22 -16.74 12.57
CA GLU A 80 -0.42 -17.94 12.77
C GLU A 80 -0.05 -18.65 11.45
N ASP A 81 -0.89 -18.52 10.42
CA ASP A 81 -0.67 -19.13 9.12
C ASP A 81 0.26 -18.29 8.23
N ALA A 82 0.51 -17.03 8.60
CA ALA A 82 1.29 -16.11 7.79
C ALA A 82 2.77 -16.50 7.61
N GLY A 83 3.28 -17.41 8.44
CA GLY A 83 4.61 -18.01 8.27
C GLY A 83 4.68 -19.17 7.27
N ARG A 84 3.52 -19.68 6.82
CA ARG A 84 3.40 -20.91 6.02
C ARG A 84 2.66 -20.69 4.70
N GLU A 85 1.76 -19.72 4.65
CA GLU A 85 0.99 -19.38 3.44
C GLU A 85 1.79 -18.53 2.46
N ASP A 86 1.50 -18.73 1.18
CA ASP A 86 1.91 -17.85 0.10
C ASP A 86 0.68 -17.20 -0.55
N VAL A 87 0.86 -16.03 -1.18
CA VAL A 87 -0.17 -15.43 -2.04
C VAL A 87 0.03 -15.89 -3.47
N ILE A 88 -1.03 -16.42 -4.06
CA ILE A 88 -1.08 -16.84 -5.45
C ILE A 88 -1.83 -15.78 -6.26
N LEU A 89 -1.18 -15.27 -7.31
CA LEU A 89 -1.76 -14.39 -8.32
C LEU A 89 -1.94 -15.17 -9.62
N LYS A 90 -3.19 -15.42 -10.02
CA LYS A 90 -3.55 -16.09 -11.27
C LYS A 90 -4.14 -15.10 -12.26
N VAL A 91 -3.56 -14.98 -13.44
CA VAL A 91 -4.15 -14.23 -14.56
C VAL A 91 -5.01 -15.20 -15.35
N VAL A 92 -6.28 -14.87 -15.54
CA VAL A 92 -7.29 -15.75 -16.13
C VAL A 92 -8.00 -15.02 -17.27
N ASP A 93 -8.29 -15.73 -18.36
CA ASP A 93 -9.17 -15.22 -19.42
C ASP A 93 -10.64 -15.32 -18.98
N ASN A 94 -11.36 -14.19 -19.01
CA ASN A 94 -12.75 -14.16 -18.57
C ASN A 94 -13.70 -14.97 -19.47
N LYS A 95 -13.43 -15.04 -20.78
CA LYS A 95 -14.34 -15.66 -21.74
C LYS A 95 -14.27 -17.19 -21.72
N LYS A 96 -13.05 -17.74 -21.68
CA LYS A 96 -12.76 -19.17 -21.73
C LYS A 96 -12.48 -19.79 -20.38
N LYS A 97 -12.33 -18.96 -19.33
CA LYS A 97 -12.00 -19.38 -17.97
C LYS A 97 -10.69 -20.18 -17.90
N GLU A 98 -9.76 -19.90 -18.79
CA GLU A 98 -8.45 -20.54 -18.80
C GLU A 98 -7.42 -19.71 -18.03
N GLU A 99 -6.57 -20.41 -17.28
CA GLU A 99 -5.43 -19.80 -16.60
C GLU A 99 -4.33 -19.49 -17.62
N LEU A 100 -3.93 -18.22 -17.69
CA LEU A 100 -2.85 -17.74 -18.54
C LEU A 100 -1.52 -17.84 -17.80
N LEU A 101 -1.49 -17.38 -16.55
CA LEU A 101 -0.28 -17.31 -15.71
C LEU A 101 -0.61 -17.47 -14.24
N SER A 102 0.39 -17.93 -13.49
CA SER A 102 0.33 -18.01 -12.03
C SER A 102 1.69 -17.65 -11.43
N TYR A 103 1.64 -16.87 -10.35
CA TYR A 103 2.76 -16.41 -9.55
C TYR A 103 2.49 -16.72 -8.08
N GLN A 104 3.50 -17.20 -7.36
CA GLN A 104 3.40 -17.56 -5.93
C GLN A 104 4.39 -16.73 -5.11
N ILE A 105 3.88 -15.76 -4.35
CA ILE A 105 4.69 -14.83 -3.56
C ILE A 105 4.70 -15.30 -2.10
N PRO A 106 5.88 -15.65 -1.54
CA PRO A 106 5.98 -16.11 -0.17
C PRO A 106 5.75 -14.99 0.85
N ILE A 107 4.66 -15.08 1.63
CA ILE A 107 4.25 -14.04 2.59
C ILE A 107 5.25 -13.93 3.75
N LYS A 108 5.86 -15.04 4.15
CA LYS A 108 6.82 -15.10 5.27
C LYS A 108 8.01 -14.14 5.13
N TYR A 109 8.39 -13.76 3.91
CA TYR A 109 9.49 -12.82 3.67
C TYR A 109 9.03 -11.37 3.61
N LEU A 110 7.72 -11.12 3.49
CA LEU A 110 7.16 -9.77 3.50
C LEU A 110 7.12 -9.22 4.93
N ARG A 111 7.76 -8.08 5.12
CA ARG A 111 7.64 -7.27 6.34
C ARG A 111 6.24 -6.66 6.45
N VAL A 112 5.68 -6.73 7.65
CA VAL A 112 4.36 -6.15 7.95
C VAL A 112 4.42 -4.62 7.78
N PHE A 113 3.39 -4.05 7.14
CA PHE A 113 3.19 -2.65 6.76
C PHE A 113 4.22 -2.06 5.80
N HIS A 114 5.15 -2.87 5.27
CA HIS A 114 6.04 -2.41 4.22
C HIS A 114 5.41 -2.61 2.83
N PRO A 115 5.35 -1.57 1.98
CA PRO A 115 4.90 -1.70 0.61
C PRO A 115 5.99 -2.28 -0.28
N TYR A 116 5.72 -3.43 -0.91
CA TYR A 116 6.61 -4.01 -1.91
C TYR A 116 6.09 -3.72 -3.31
N HIS A 117 6.87 -3.04 -4.14
CA HIS A 117 6.55 -2.79 -5.54
C HIS A 117 7.28 -3.81 -6.40
N PHE A 118 6.56 -4.75 -7.00
CA PHE A 118 7.14 -5.86 -7.74
C PHE A 118 6.94 -5.74 -9.25
N GLU A 119 7.99 -6.11 -9.97
CA GLU A 119 7.93 -6.56 -11.36
C GLU A 119 8.09 -8.09 -11.37
N LEU A 120 6.97 -8.80 -11.52
CA LEU A 120 6.93 -10.26 -11.55
C LEU A 120 7.17 -10.73 -12.98
N VAL A 121 8.26 -11.44 -13.21
CA VAL A 121 8.71 -11.85 -14.54
C VAL A 121 8.64 -13.35 -14.70
N LYS A 122 7.95 -13.81 -15.75
CA LYS A 122 7.88 -15.23 -16.12
C LYS A 122 8.19 -15.37 -17.61
N ALA A 123 8.97 -16.38 -17.98
CA ALA A 123 9.22 -16.66 -19.39
C ALA A 123 7.93 -17.18 -20.06
N ALA A 124 7.61 -16.70 -21.26
CA ALA A 124 6.51 -17.25 -22.03
C ALA A 124 6.79 -18.73 -22.36
N GLN A 125 5.83 -19.60 -22.06
CA GLN A 125 5.86 -20.99 -22.49
C GLN A 125 5.33 -21.07 -23.93
N SER A 126 6.07 -20.55 -24.91
CA SER A 126 5.72 -20.77 -26.32
C SER A 126 6.36 -22.06 -26.80
N GLY A 127 5.53 -23.07 -27.09
CA GLY A 127 5.95 -24.36 -27.69
C GLY A 127 6.41 -24.27 -29.15
N LYS A 128 6.79 -23.09 -29.65
CA LYS A 128 7.38 -22.89 -30.97
C LYS A 128 8.72 -22.20 -30.80
N ALA A 129 9.76 -22.85 -31.29
CA ALA A 129 11.10 -22.30 -31.39
C ALA A 129 11.10 -21.13 -32.40
N GLU A 130 11.87 -20.09 -32.07
CA GLU A 130 12.39 -19.05 -32.99
C GLU A 130 11.66 -17.71 -33.20
N GLU A 131 10.81 -17.25 -32.28
CA GLU A 131 10.53 -15.81 -32.17
C GLU A 131 10.87 -15.29 -30.77
N ALA A 132 11.51 -14.12 -30.72
CA ALA A 132 12.20 -13.53 -29.57
C ALA A 132 11.49 -13.81 -28.24
N THR A 133 12.26 -14.33 -27.26
CA THR A 133 11.80 -14.72 -25.92
C THR A 133 11.10 -13.57 -25.19
N ALA A 134 9.82 -13.32 -25.49
CA ALA A 134 9.01 -12.33 -24.81
C ALA A 134 8.75 -12.84 -23.39
N LYS A 135 9.30 -12.14 -22.40
CA LYS A 135 8.99 -12.42 -21.00
C LYS A 135 7.70 -11.68 -20.68
N THR A 136 6.79 -12.33 -19.96
CA THR A 136 5.66 -11.62 -19.39
C THR A 136 6.12 -10.85 -18.16
N HIS A 137 5.63 -9.62 -18.02
CA HIS A 137 5.85 -8.80 -16.84
C HIS A 137 4.50 -8.44 -16.22
N LEU A 138 4.31 -8.74 -14.94
CA LEU A 138 3.15 -8.34 -14.15
C LEU A 138 3.62 -7.37 -13.04
N TYR A 139 2.99 -6.21 -12.96
CA TYR A 139 3.33 -5.14 -12.03
C TYR A 139 2.32 -5.10 -10.88
N ALA A 140 2.80 -5.29 -9.65
CA ALA A 140 1.93 -5.34 -8.47
C ALA A 140 2.57 -4.67 -7.24
N THR A 141 1.75 -4.01 -6.43
CA THR A 141 2.15 -3.63 -5.05
C THR A 141 1.55 -4.62 -4.07
N VAL A 142 2.37 -5.17 -3.17
CA VAL A 142 1.92 -6.08 -2.11
C VAL A 142 2.22 -5.45 -0.75
N VAL A 143 1.21 -5.39 0.11
CA VAL A 143 1.33 -4.90 1.50
C VAL A 143 0.75 -5.95 2.43
N ARG A 144 1.56 -6.47 3.35
CA ARG A 144 1.13 -7.36 4.43
C ARG A 144 0.73 -6.52 5.64
N LYS A 145 -0.53 -6.54 6.07
CA LYS A 145 -1.03 -5.81 7.24
C LYS A 145 -1.21 -6.76 8.42
N GLY A 146 -0.84 -6.27 9.61
CA GLY A 146 -1.07 -6.95 10.88
C GLY A 146 -2.22 -6.33 11.66
N SER A 147 -2.62 -6.98 12.75
CA SER A 147 -3.67 -6.50 13.65
C SER A 147 -3.19 -5.42 14.63
N PHE A 148 -1.88 -5.22 14.74
CA PHE A 148 -1.26 -4.18 15.57
C PHE A 148 -0.02 -3.59 14.91
N PHE A 149 0.36 -2.37 15.30
CA PHE A 149 1.62 -1.76 14.86
C PHE A 149 2.80 -2.27 15.72
N PRO A 150 3.88 -2.79 15.12
CA PRO A 150 5.07 -3.19 15.86
C PRO A 150 5.67 -2.02 16.65
N ARG A 151 5.97 -2.23 17.93
CA ARG A 151 6.73 -1.27 18.75
C ARG A 151 8.22 -1.38 18.46
N TYR A 152 8.88 -0.24 18.36
CA TYR A 152 10.33 -0.16 18.20
C TYR A 152 10.95 0.49 19.44
N ILE A 153 11.98 -0.18 19.98
CA ILE A 153 12.71 0.29 21.15
C ILE A 153 13.31 1.67 20.84
N GLY A 154 13.07 2.64 21.70
CA GLY A 154 13.56 4.02 21.54
C GLY A 154 12.64 4.94 20.71
N SER A 155 11.48 4.46 20.25
CA SER A 155 10.48 5.32 19.61
C SER A 155 9.21 5.43 20.47
N ASN A 156 8.76 6.66 20.70
CA ASN A 156 7.52 6.93 21.43
C ASN A 156 6.26 6.69 20.58
N HIS A 157 6.42 6.59 19.26
CA HIS A 157 5.34 6.46 18.29
C HIS A 157 5.64 5.30 17.35
N THR A 158 4.63 4.49 17.06
CA THR A 158 4.76 3.32 16.18
C THR A 158 4.69 3.70 14.71
N ALA A 159 3.89 4.73 14.37
CA ALA A 159 3.72 5.20 13.00
C ALA A 159 3.35 6.68 12.90
N LEU A 160 3.62 7.25 11.73
CA LEU A 160 3.14 8.54 11.25
C LEU A 160 2.11 8.29 10.14
N GLU A 161 0.88 8.71 10.37
CA GLU A 161 -0.17 8.72 9.35
C GLU A 161 -0.22 10.10 8.67
N VAL A 162 -0.26 10.09 7.35
CA VAL A 162 -0.38 11.28 6.50
C VAL A 162 -1.60 11.13 5.62
N PHE A 163 -2.63 11.93 5.86
CA PHE A 163 -3.84 11.96 5.06
C PHE A 163 -3.74 13.05 3.99
N LEU A 164 -3.73 12.63 2.72
CA LEU A 164 -3.75 13.52 1.57
C LEU A 164 -5.19 13.70 1.09
N ARG A 165 -5.65 14.95 1.03
CA ARG A 165 -7.01 15.28 0.60
C ARG A 165 -7.10 15.38 -0.91
N GLY A 166 -6.70 16.52 -1.47
CA GLY A 166 -6.86 16.84 -2.87
C GLY A 166 -6.18 18.17 -3.19
N VAL A 167 -6.15 18.50 -4.48
CA VAL A 167 -5.77 19.83 -4.94
C VAL A 167 -6.85 20.83 -4.51
N ASN A 168 -6.44 21.99 -4.02
CA ASN A 168 -7.37 22.98 -3.45
C ASN A 168 -8.19 23.73 -4.51
N GLU A 169 -7.66 23.86 -5.72
CA GLU A 169 -8.23 24.68 -6.80
C GLU A 169 -8.20 23.92 -8.13
N PRO A 170 -9.20 24.12 -9.02
CA PRO A 170 -9.23 23.43 -10.29
C PRO A 170 -8.02 23.73 -11.19
N LEU A 171 -7.49 22.69 -11.81
CA LEU A 171 -6.37 22.70 -12.74
C LEU A 171 -6.87 22.92 -14.17
N VAL A 172 -6.28 23.87 -14.90
CA VAL A 172 -6.68 24.19 -16.28
C VAL A 172 -6.00 23.34 -17.34
N ASN A 173 -4.89 22.71 -16.99
CA ASN A 173 -4.02 22.01 -17.94
C ASN A 173 -3.68 20.57 -17.52
N ASN A 174 -4.43 20.01 -16.56
CA ASN A 174 -4.39 18.59 -16.28
C ASN A 174 -5.50 17.87 -17.05
N ARG A 175 -5.16 16.81 -17.77
CA ARG A 175 -6.11 16.04 -18.61
C ARG A 175 -6.37 14.64 -18.09
N ASP A 176 -5.48 14.15 -17.23
CA ASP A 176 -5.46 12.77 -16.77
C ASP A 176 -5.60 12.71 -15.25
N PRO A 177 -6.22 11.66 -14.68
CA PRO A 177 -6.17 11.43 -13.24
C PRO A 177 -4.72 11.39 -12.74
N MET A 178 -4.49 11.81 -11.50
CA MET A 178 -3.14 11.91 -10.95
C MET A 178 -2.91 10.88 -9.85
N VAL A 179 -1.73 10.26 -9.83
CA VAL A 179 -1.27 9.44 -8.70
C VAL A 179 -0.20 10.19 -7.93
N VAL A 180 -0.09 9.90 -6.63
CA VAL A 180 0.89 10.52 -5.74
C VAL A 180 1.77 9.44 -5.13
N ILE A 181 3.07 9.66 -5.22
CA ILE A 181 4.05 8.93 -4.42
C ILE A 181 4.35 9.77 -3.18
N ALA A 182 4.05 9.22 -2.02
CA ALA A 182 4.37 9.83 -0.74
C ALA A 182 5.53 9.09 -0.08
N ARG A 183 6.57 9.82 0.36
CA ARG A 183 7.70 9.25 1.10
C ARG A 183 8.18 10.21 2.18
N VAL A 184 8.63 9.66 3.31
CA VAL A 184 9.35 10.42 4.34
C VAL A 184 10.83 10.16 4.15
N VAL A 185 11.58 11.21 3.82
CA VAL A 185 13.03 11.15 3.60
C VAL A 185 13.77 11.62 4.85
N PRO A 186 14.72 10.86 5.39
CA PRO A 186 15.49 11.28 6.57
C PRO A 186 16.40 12.48 6.33
N ASN A 187 16.95 12.61 5.11
CA ASN A 187 17.75 13.76 4.70
C ASN A 187 17.30 14.25 3.32
N TYR A 188 16.57 15.36 3.29
CA TYR A 188 16.04 15.94 2.07
C TYR A 188 17.14 16.50 1.14
N ASN A 189 18.25 16.99 1.69
CA ASN A 189 19.34 17.54 0.88
C ASN A 189 20.02 16.43 0.08
N ASP A 190 20.35 15.32 0.73
CA ASP A 190 20.93 14.13 0.06
C ASP A 190 19.95 13.55 -0.96
N PHE A 191 18.67 13.45 -0.58
CA PHE A 191 17.61 13.00 -1.48
C PHE A 191 17.52 13.85 -2.76
N LYS A 192 17.60 15.18 -2.64
CA LYS A 192 17.59 16.10 -3.79
C LYS A 192 18.82 15.90 -4.67
N VAL A 193 20.01 15.73 -4.09
CA VAL A 193 21.24 15.43 -4.85
C VAL A 193 21.10 14.13 -5.62
N ASN A 194 20.54 13.08 -5.01
CA ASN A 194 20.35 11.79 -5.65
C ASN A 194 19.28 11.82 -6.76
N GLN A 195 18.21 12.61 -6.60
CA GLN A 195 17.27 12.86 -7.69
C GLN A 195 17.94 13.53 -8.90
N ILE A 196 18.82 14.52 -8.68
CA ILE A 196 19.57 15.18 -9.77
C ILE A 196 20.50 14.17 -10.48
N LYS A 197 21.10 13.24 -9.72
CA LYS A 197 21.93 12.16 -10.26
C LYS A 197 21.12 11.04 -10.94
N GLN A 198 19.79 11.14 -10.97
CA GLN A 198 18.89 10.12 -11.50
C GLN A 198 19.09 8.76 -10.83
N ASP A 199 19.35 8.75 -9.52
CA ASP A 199 19.41 7.50 -8.77
C ASP A 199 18.05 6.79 -8.77
N ALA A 200 18.05 5.51 -9.10
CA ALA A 200 16.82 4.73 -9.28
C ALA A 200 16.00 4.58 -7.98
N ALA A 201 16.65 4.65 -6.81
CA ALA A 201 15.93 4.56 -5.53
C ALA A 201 15.36 5.91 -5.07
N SER A 202 15.86 7.03 -5.63
CA SER A 202 15.38 8.38 -5.34
C SER A 202 14.32 8.89 -6.31
N MET A 203 14.08 8.20 -7.43
CA MET A 203 13.06 8.55 -8.42
C MET A 203 11.93 7.52 -8.44
N GLY A 204 10.66 7.98 -8.40
CA GLY A 204 9.52 7.08 -8.60
C GLY A 204 9.46 5.94 -7.58
N LEU A 205 8.88 4.79 -7.96
CA LEU A 205 8.81 3.63 -7.07
C LEU A 205 10.06 2.74 -7.20
N PRO A 206 10.61 2.21 -6.10
CA PRO A 206 11.71 1.26 -6.12
C PRO A 206 11.18 -0.12 -6.53
N ILE A 207 11.09 -0.34 -7.85
CA ILE A 207 10.55 -1.58 -8.40
C ILE A 207 11.56 -2.72 -8.19
N THR A 208 11.10 -3.76 -7.51
CA THR A 208 11.86 -4.97 -7.24
C THR A 208 11.46 -6.06 -8.23
N ARG A 209 12.41 -6.44 -9.09
CA ARG A 209 12.19 -7.52 -10.05
C ARG A 209 12.28 -8.90 -9.39
N LEU A 210 11.23 -9.70 -9.54
CA LEU A 210 11.15 -11.10 -9.12
C LEU A 210 11.04 -12.00 -10.35
N SER A 211 11.99 -12.93 -10.51
CA SER A 211 11.98 -13.90 -11.60
C SER A 211 11.37 -15.22 -11.13
N PHE A 212 10.36 -15.70 -11.84
CA PHE A 212 9.65 -16.94 -11.54
C PHE A 212 10.13 -18.09 -12.44
N PRO A 213 10.08 -19.35 -11.95
CA PRO A 213 9.38 -19.81 -10.74
C PRO A 213 10.14 -19.64 -9.41
N ASN A 214 11.44 -19.31 -9.44
CA ASN A 214 12.30 -19.31 -8.26
C ASN A 214 12.74 -17.89 -7.87
N PRO A 215 11.89 -17.08 -7.22
CA PRO A 215 12.28 -15.75 -6.77
C PRO A 215 13.34 -15.83 -5.67
N SER A 216 14.40 -15.04 -5.79
CA SER A 216 15.46 -14.99 -4.77
C SER A 216 14.96 -14.35 -3.49
N VAL A 217 15.19 -15.00 -2.35
CA VAL A 217 14.81 -14.51 -1.01
C VAL A 217 15.46 -13.15 -0.70
N MET A 218 16.66 -12.89 -1.24
CA MET A 218 17.37 -11.62 -1.04
C MET A 218 16.60 -10.41 -1.61
N ARG A 219 15.71 -10.63 -2.59
CA ARG A 219 14.88 -9.57 -3.18
C ARG A 219 13.76 -9.08 -2.26
N PHE A 220 13.47 -9.81 -1.18
CA PHE A 220 12.48 -9.41 -0.19
C PHE A 220 13.11 -8.69 1.01
N ASP A 221 14.44 -8.63 1.09
CA ASP A 221 15.08 -7.92 2.19
C ASP A 221 14.94 -6.41 2.01
N VAL A 222 14.61 -5.73 3.11
CA VAL A 222 14.43 -4.29 3.14
C VAL A 222 15.54 -3.70 4.02
N PRO A 223 16.30 -2.72 3.56
CA PRO A 223 17.33 -2.08 4.38
C PRO A 223 16.77 -1.61 5.73
N ARG A 224 17.57 -1.70 6.80
CA ARG A 224 17.12 -1.27 8.14
C ARG A 224 16.96 0.25 8.27
N GLY A 225 17.64 1.01 7.42
CA GLY A 225 17.45 2.44 7.22
C GLY A 225 17.48 2.73 5.73
N SER A 226 16.50 3.48 5.25
CA SER A 226 16.42 3.94 3.86
C SER A 226 16.75 5.43 3.80
N GLN A 227 17.79 5.80 3.05
CA GLN A 227 18.11 7.21 2.80
C GLN A 227 17.01 7.91 1.96
N ASN A 228 16.23 7.13 1.22
CA ASN A 228 15.18 7.62 0.32
C ASN A 228 13.76 7.39 0.88
N GLY A 229 13.64 6.91 2.13
CA GLY A 229 12.37 6.51 2.73
C GLY A 229 11.76 5.25 2.11
N CYS A 230 10.50 4.98 2.45
CA CYS A 230 9.68 3.89 1.90
C CYS A 230 8.48 4.49 1.16
N PRO A 231 8.58 4.71 -0.17
CA PRO A 231 7.52 5.36 -0.92
C PRO A 231 6.25 4.53 -0.95
N GLN A 232 5.10 5.20 -0.91
CA GLN A 232 3.77 4.62 -1.03
C GLN A 232 3.02 5.31 -2.16
N LEU A 233 2.25 4.53 -2.92
CA LEU A 233 1.48 5.02 -4.07
C LEU A 233 0.01 5.23 -3.71
N SER A 234 -0.57 6.34 -4.15
CA SER A 234 -2.00 6.59 -4.06
C SER A 234 -2.79 5.83 -5.13
N LYS A 235 -4.10 5.69 -4.91
CA LYS A 235 -5.03 5.48 -6.02
C LYS A 235 -5.02 6.71 -6.94
N PRO A 236 -5.45 6.58 -8.21
CA PRO A 236 -5.66 7.74 -9.07
C PRO A 236 -6.69 8.69 -8.45
N GLY A 237 -6.32 9.95 -8.29
CA GLY A 237 -7.19 11.03 -7.85
C GLY A 237 -7.93 11.63 -9.03
N GLY A 238 -9.25 11.67 -8.93
CA GLY A 238 -10.15 12.24 -9.94
C GLY A 238 -11.14 13.21 -9.31
N PRO A 239 -11.82 14.05 -10.13
CA PRO A 239 -11.62 14.21 -11.58
C PRO A 239 -10.27 14.89 -11.93
N PRO A 240 -9.77 14.80 -13.18
CA PRO A 240 -8.49 15.41 -13.57
C PRO A 240 -8.40 16.92 -13.29
N GLU A 241 -9.50 17.63 -13.45
CA GLU A 241 -9.57 19.08 -13.24
C GLU A 241 -9.50 19.43 -11.75
N LEU A 242 -9.87 18.52 -10.85
CA LEU A 242 -9.78 18.75 -9.40
C LEU A 242 -9.41 17.44 -8.69
N PRO A 243 -8.15 16.99 -8.79
CA PRO A 243 -7.76 15.69 -8.27
C PRO A 243 -7.97 15.60 -6.77
N SER A 244 -8.74 14.59 -6.35
CA SER A 244 -9.01 14.28 -4.95
C SER A 244 -8.63 12.82 -4.68
N TRP A 245 -7.82 12.61 -3.65
CA TRP A 245 -7.35 11.29 -3.24
C TRP A 245 -8.06 10.79 -1.99
N ASN A 246 -8.24 11.67 -1.00
CA ASN A 246 -8.79 11.34 0.32
C ASN A 246 -8.20 10.03 0.88
N GLN A 247 -6.87 9.90 0.78
CA GLN A 247 -6.15 8.68 1.10
C GLN A 247 -5.13 8.92 2.21
N SER A 248 -5.04 7.99 3.14
CA SER A 248 -3.98 7.94 4.14
C SER A 248 -2.78 7.10 3.68
N PHE A 249 -1.60 7.60 4.00
CA PHE A 249 -0.32 6.92 3.92
C PHE A 249 0.19 6.66 5.33
N LEU A 250 0.82 5.50 5.55
CA LEU A 250 1.27 5.10 6.87
C LEU A 250 2.77 4.81 6.86
N PHE A 251 3.54 5.63 7.55
CA PHE A 251 4.99 5.43 7.66
C PHE A 251 5.36 4.93 9.05
N GLN A 252 6.14 3.86 9.14
CA GLN A 252 6.50 3.27 10.42
C GLN A 252 7.75 3.91 11.03
N GLY A 253 7.83 3.90 12.36
CA GLY A 253 8.96 4.47 13.08
C GLY A 253 10.32 3.85 12.75
N ARG A 254 10.35 2.59 12.29
CA ARG A 254 11.57 1.89 11.86
C ARG A 254 12.31 2.62 10.74
N ASP A 255 11.57 3.21 9.82
CA ASP A 255 12.14 3.83 8.62
C ASP A 255 12.61 5.27 8.91
N GLY A 256 12.67 5.67 10.18
CA GLY A 256 12.97 7.03 10.61
C GLY A 256 11.83 8.01 10.37
N ALA A 257 10.65 7.53 9.95
CA ALA A 257 9.55 8.41 9.59
C ALA A 257 8.92 9.16 10.78
N THR A 258 9.09 8.64 12.00
CA THR A 258 8.72 9.32 13.23
C THR A 258 9.88 10.14 13.82
N ASN A 259 11.03 10.21 13.14
CA ASN A 259 12.19 10.99 13.57
C ASN A 259 12.18 12.39 12.94
N PHE A 260 11.62 13.34 13.68
CA PHE A 260 11.51 14.74 13.26
C PHE A 260 12.82 15.48 13.49
N SER A 261 13.56 15.75 12.41
CA SER A 261 14.86 16.44 12.41
C SER A 261 14.85 17.68 11.51
N GLU A 262 15.96 18.43 11.48
CA GLU A 262 16.08 19.60 10.59
C GLU A 262 16.12 19.21 9.10
N ASP A 263 16.61 18.01 8.79
CA ASP A 263 16.79 17.51 7.41
C ASP A 263 15.68 16.55 6.96
N THR A 264 14.84 16.06 7.88
CA THR A 264 13.74 15.16 7.54
C THR A 264 12.62 15.91 6.79
N ALA A 265 12.09 15.33 5.72
CA ALA A 265 10.93 15.90 5.01
C ALA A 265 9.94 14.84 4.54
N LEU A 266 8.66 15.20 4.48
CA LEU A 266 7.67 14.52 3.66
C LEU A 266 7.79 15.06 2.24
N VAL A 267 7.92 14.17 1.27
CA VAL A 267 7.93 14.49 -0.16
C VAL A 267 6.73 13.82 -0.80
N LEU A 268 5.95 14.62 -1.53
CA LEU A 268 4.85 14.17 -2.39
C LEU A 268 5.25 14.44 -3.84
N GLU A 269 5.35 13.39 -4.63
CA GLU A 269 5.62 13.48 -6.07
C GLU A 269 4.34 13.14 -6.83
N TYR A 270 3.96 14.01 -7.76
CA TYR A 270 2.72 13.88 -8.51
C TYR A 270 3.02 13.32 -9.89
N TYR A 271 2.29 12.29 -10.34
CA TYR A 271 2.47 11.69 -11.67
C TYR A 271 1.12 11.57 -12.38
N SER A 272 1.15 11.58 -13.71
CA SER A 272 -0.03 11.22 -14.49
C SER A 272 -0.33 9.73 -14.34
N SER A 273 -1.59 9.35 -14.18
CA SER A 273 -1.99 7.94 -14.21
C SER A 273 -1.77 7.31 -15.59
N THR A 274 -1.75 8.13 -16.65
CA THR A 274 -1.56 7.66 -18.03
C THR A 274 -0.11 7.38 -18.39
N SER A 275 0.86 7.77 -17.54
CA SER A 275 2.26 7.30 -17.65
C SER A 275 2.41 5.78 -17.53
N MET A 276 1.30 5.06 -17.30
CA MET A 276 1.20 3.60 -17.22
C MET A 276 0.62 2.96 -18.51
N LYS A 277 0.39 3.73 -19.59
CA LYS A 277 -0.27 3.22 -20.81
C LYS A 277 0.72 2.56 -21.79
N GLY A 278 0.38 1.36 -22.26
CA GLY A 278 1.00 0.70 -23.42
C GLY A 278 1.88 -0.50 -23.08
N SER A 279 2.80 -0.84 -23.99
CA SER A 279 3.81 -1.89 -23.82
C SER A 279 5.02 -1.42 -23.00
N GLU A 280 5.01 -0.16 -22.53
CA GLU A 280 6.11 0.40 -21.76
C GLU A 280 6.12 -0.15 -20.32
N PRO A 281 7.32 -0.31 -19.72
CA PRO A 281 7.43 -0.72 -18.33
C PRO A 281 6.75 0.29 -17.42
N TRP A 282 6.30 -0.16 -16.24
CA TRP A 282 5.66 0.72 -15.27
C TRP A 282 6.65 1.76 -14.70
N THR A 283 6.91 2.85 -15.43
CA THR A 283 7.92 3.86 -15.07
C THR A 283 7.29 5.19 -14.71
N LEU A 284 7.09 5.42 -13.41
CA LEU A 284 6.81 6.75 -12.85
C LEU A 284 8.11 7.55 -12.77
N SER A 285 8.65 7.93 -13.93
CA SER A 285 10.02 8.50 -14.03
C SER A 285 10.06 10.03 -13.99
N LYS A 286 8.99 10.72 -14.42
CA LYS A 286 8.94 12.17 -14.46
C LYS A 286 7.71 12.73 -13.72
N PRO A 287 7.90 13.36 -12.56
CA PRO A 287 6.80 13.98 -11.84
C PRO A 287 6.29 15.22 -12.58
N LEU A 288 4.98 15.44 -12.47
CA LEU A 288 4.27 16.65 -12.86
C LEU A 288 4.57 17.82 -11.92
N GLY A 289 5.02 17.54 -10.70
CA GLY A 289 5.37 18.50 -9.67
C GLY A 289 5.74 17.79 -8.37
N VAL A 290 6.22 18.56 -7.39
CA VAL A 290 6.62 18.03 -6.08
C VAL A 290 6.18 18.98 -4.97
N SER A 291 5.63 18.43 -3.89
CA SER A 291 5.39 19.16 -2.64
C SER A 291 6.29 18.63 -1.54
N VAL A 292 6.90 19.54 -0.80
CA VAL A 292 7.87 19.19 0.26
C VAL A 292 7.44 19.86 1.55
N LEU A 293 7.24 19.06 2.60
CA LEU A 293 7.01 19.55 3.95
C LEU A 293 8.16 19.12 4.87
N PRO A 294 8.97 20.07 5.37
CA PRO A 294 9.97 19.78 6.39
C PRO A 294 9.33 19.26 7.69
N LEU A 295 9.76 18.08 8.14
CA LEU A 295 9.29 17.44 9.37
C LEU A 295 10.16 17.85 10.56
N LYS A 296 10.21 19.15 10.83
CA LYS A 296 11.04 19.73 11.89
C LYS A 296 10.49 19.45 13.29
N SER A 297 11.34 19.53 14.30
CA SER A 297 10.93 19.33 15.71
C SER A 297 9.85 20.31 16.18
N ARG A 298 9.74 21.50 15.57
CA ARG A 298 8.61 22.42 15.83
C ARG A 298 7.27 21.84 15.38
N LEU A 299 7.24 21.16 14.24
CA LEU A 299 6.04 20.49 13.73
C LEU A 299 5.63 19.37 14.68
N TYR A 300 6.59 18.55 15.12
CA TYR A 300 6.38 17.51 16.12
C TYR A 300 5.76 18.05 17.41
N ARG A 301 6.31 19.12 17.99
CA ARG A 301 5.74 19.75 19.21
C ARG A 301 4.31 20.26 18.98
N LYS A 302 4.00 20.81 17.80
CA LYS A 302 2.63 21.21 17.45
C LYS A 302 1.68 20.01 17.35
N MET A 303 2.15 18.89 16.80
CA MET A 303 1.35 17.66 16.74
C MET A 303 1.05 17.12 18.15
N LEU A 304 2.03 17.15 19.07
CA LEU A 304 1.84 16.73 20.45
C LEU A 304 0.92 17.68 21.26
N ALA A 305 0.96 18.98 20.97
CA ALA A 305 0.13 19.98 21.63
C ALA A 305 -1.31 20.02 21.10
N GLY A 306 -1.59 19.38 19.97
CA GLY A 306 -2.92 19.31 19.36
C GLY A 306 -3.88 18.54 20.27
N LYS A 307 -4.95 19.20 20.71
CA LYS A 307 -6.04 18.54 21.46
C LYS A 307 -6.99 17.87 20.48
N GLY A 308 -7.13 16.54 20.57
CA GLY A 308 -8.17 15.77 19.89
C GLY A 308 -7.70 14.84 18.77
N LEU A 309 -8.64 14.05 18.24
CA LEU A 309 -8.42 12.97 17.26
C LEU A 309 -8.13 13.46 15.82
N ASN A 310 -8.17 14.77 15.55
CA ASN A 310 -8.20 15.30 14.18
C ASN A 310 -6.81 15.56 13.56
N GLY A 311 -5.73 15.24 14.28
CA GLY A 311 -4.37 15.44 13.79
C GLY A 311 -4.01 16.92 13.55
N LEU A 312 -2.81 17.16 13.01
CA LEU A 312 -2.36 18.48 12.58
C LEU A 312 -2.64 18.67 11.09
N ARG A 313 -3.42 19.69 10.72
CA ARG A 313 -3.67 20.05 9.32
C ARG A 313 -2.65 21.06 8.82
N VAL A 314 -2.12 20.81 7.61
CA VAL A 314 -1.35 21.78 6.83
C VAL A 314 -2.16 22.08 5.59
N GLU A 315 -2.58 23.34 5.47
CA GLU A 315 -3.40 23.81 4.35
C GLU A 315 -2.52 24.48 3.30
N ARG A 316 -2.92 24.33 2.04
CA ARG A 316 -2.28 24.98 0.88
C ARG A 316 -0.76 24.72 0.79
N LEU A 317 -0.32 23.48 0.97
CA LEU A 317 1.07 23.10 0.69
C LEU A 317 1.31 23.22 -0.83
N PRO A 318 2.27 24.05 -1.30
CA PRO A 318 2.45 24.30 -2.72
C PRO A 318 3.01 23.08 -3.46
N ILE A 319 2.53 22.88 -4.68
CA ILE A 319 3.14 22.00 -5.67
C ILE A 319 4.16 22.86 -6.45
N THR A 320 5.43 22.51 -6.29
CA THR A 320 6.58 23.18 -6.90
C THR A 320 7.12 22.38 -8.09
N ASP A 321 8.05 22.96 -8.84
CA ASP A 321 8.67 22.36 -10.04
C ASP A 321 7.63 21.81 -11.04
N THR A 322 6.51 22.53 -11.18
CA THR A 322 5.34 22.07 -11.92
C THR A 322 5.00 22.98 -13.09
N LYS A 323 4.43 22.36 -14.12
CA LYS A 323 3.75 23.06 -15.20
C LYS A 323 2.25 23.17 -14.97
N LEU A 324 1.70 22.52 -13.94
CA LEU A 324 0.29 22.58 -13.59
C LEU A 324 -0.07 24.00 -13.16
N LYS A 325 -1.28 24.44 -13.52
CA LYS A 325 -1.78 25.78 -13.21
C LYS A 325 -3.20 25.71 -12.71
N THR A 326 -3.52 26.54 -11.72
CA THR A 326 -4.91 26.76 -11.32
C THR A 326 -5.61 27.68 -12.33
N MET A 327 -6.93 27.84 -12.21
CA MET A 327 -7.70 28.78 -13.04
C MET A 327 -7.18 30.21 -13.01
N ASN A 328 -6.56 30.62 -11.90
CA ASN A 328 -5.99 31.96 -11.72
C ASN A 328 -4.54 32.05 -12.24
N GLY A 329 -3.99 30.96 -12.78
CA GLY A 329 -2.61 30.88 -13.24
C GLY A 329 -1.57 30.71 -12.13
N GLU A 330 -2.01 30.53 -10.88
CA GLU A 330 -1.15 30.30 -9.72
C GLU A 330 -0.63 28.86 -9.66
N ALA A 331 0.40 28.65 -8.83
CA ALA A 331 0.88 27.31 -8.52
C ALA A 331 -0.16 26.56 -7.68
N PRO A 332 -0.55 25.33 -8.07
CA PRO A 332 -1.54 24.58 -7.32
C PRO A 332 -1.03 24.20 -5.94
N THR A 333 -1.97 24.01 -5.02
CA THR A 333 -1.68 23.63 -3.63
C THR A 333 -2.49 22.40 -3.23
N VAL A 334 -2.03 21.69 -2.20
CA VAL A 334 -2.75 20.56 -1.60
C VAL A 334 -2.92 20.72 -0.09
N ASP A 335 -3.96 20.09 0.43
CA ASP A 335 -4.14 19.94 1.87
C ASP A 335 -3.73 18.56 2.36
N ILE A 336 -3.03 18.55 3.49
CA ILE A 336 -2.63 17.33 4.18
C ILE A 336 -2.94 17.39 5.67
N SER A 337 -3.11 16.23 6.29
CA SER A 337 -3.31 16.10 7.74
C SER A 337 -2.40 15.02 8.30
N PHE A 338 -1.89 15.22 9.51
CA PHE A 338 -0.90 14.35 10.14
C PHE A 338 -1.38 13.83 11.47
N GLN A 339 -1.10 12.56 11.75
CA GLN A 339 -1.32 11.98 13.05
C GLN A 339 -0.16 11.07 13.45
N LEU A 340 0.30 11.20 14.70
CA LEU A 340 1.22 10.25 15.31
C LEU A 340 0.41 9.17 16.02
N LEU A 341 0.71 7.93 15.70
CA LEU A 341 0.06 6.76 16.28
C LEU A 341 0.97 6.17 17.36
N SER A 342 0.43 6.03 18.56
CA SER A 342 1.16 5.49 19.73
C SER A 342 0.56 4.19 20.27
N SER A 343 -0.67 3.84 19.91
CA SER A 343 -1.35 2.63 20.40
C SER A 343 -1.10 1.41 19.51
N GLU A 344 -1.08 0.24 20.13
CA GLU A 344 -0.94 -1.05 19.44
C GLU A 344 -2.24 -1.50 18.75
N ALA A 345 -3.41 -1.01 19.18
CA ALA A 345 -4.72 -1.44 18.71
C ALA A 345 -5.56 -0.24 18.20
N PRO A 346 -6.56 -0.47 17.32
CA PRO A 346 -7.49 0.58 16.96
C PRO A 346 -8.23 1.05 18.22
N PRO A 347 -8.60 2.34 18.33
CA PRO A 347 -9.49 2.78 19.38
C PRO A 347 -10.79 1.96 19.25
N CYS A 348 -11.18 1.25 20.30
CA CYS A 348 -12.48 0.59 20.37
C CYS A 348 -13.56 1.59 19.94
N SER A 349 -14.28 1.31 18.85
CA SER A 349 -15.45 2.08 18.47
C SER A 349 -16.48 2.01 19.62
N PRO A 350 -17.01 3.13 20.12
CA PRO A 350 -18.02 3.12 21.17
C PRO A 350 -19.34 2.69 20.54
N GLY A 351 -19.73 1.43 20.73
CA GLY A 351 -21.00 0.95 20.19
C GLY A 351 -21.12 -0.55 20.09
N LYS A 352 -21.06 -1.25 21.23
CA LYS A 352 -21.92 -2.38 21.60
C LYS A 352 -21.39 -2.99 22.90
N PRO A 353 -22.20 -3.10 23.97
CA PRO A 353 -21.82 -3.92 25.10
C PRO A 353 -21.81 -5.40 24.64
N PRO A 354 -20.89 -6.23 25.14
CA PRO A 354 -20.97 -7.66 24.90
C PRO A 354 -22.26 -8.17 25.54
N VAL A 355 -23.14 -8.75 24.71
CA VAL A 355 -24.27 -9.54 25.17
C VAL A 355 -23.68 -10.75 25.89
N LEU A 356 -23.71 -10.71 27.22
CA LEU A 356 -23.35 -11.84 28.06
C LEU A 356 -24.40 -12.94 27.83
N GLY A 357 -24.00 -14.06 27.23
CA GLY A 357 -24.85 -15.23 27.06
C GLY A 357 -25.28 -15.75 28.43
N ILE A 358 -26.59 -15.76 28.67
CA ILE A 358 -27.21 -16.41 29.81
C ILE A 358 -27.13 -17.93 29.56
N LEU A 359 -26.36 -18.64 30.37
CA LEU A 359 -26.53 -20.08 30.59
C LEU A 359 -27.14 -20.28 31.98
N ALA A 360 -28.29 -20.94 31.99
CA ALA A 360 -29.10 -21.22 33.16
C ALA A 360 -28.59 -22.45 33.95
N HIS A 361 -28.99 -22.44 35.23
CA HIS A 361 -29.11 -23.54 36.21
C HIS A 361 -27.92 -23.93 37.10
N GLY A 362 -28.14 -23.75 38.42
CA GLY A 362 -27.58 -24.60 39.50
C GLY A 362 -27.01 -23.88 40.72
N GLN A 363 -27.86 -23.44 41.66
CA GLN A 363 -27.49 -23.06 43.05
C GLN A 363 -27.23 -24.31 43.93
N PRO A 364 -26.80 -24.19 45.22
CA PRO A 364 -25.65 -23.46 45.78
C PRO A 364 -24.86 -24.37 46.79
N SER A 365 -23.71 -23.95 47.31
CA SER A 365 -23.24 -24.17 48.72
C SER A 365 -21.76 -23.86 48.93
N GLY A 366 -21.45 -23.05 49.96
CA GLY A 366 -20.37 -23.37 50.91
C GLY A 366 -18.98 -22.72 50.77
N MET A 367 -18.68 -21.82 51.72
CA MET A 367 -17.36 -21.51 52.34
C MET A 367 -16.29 -20.66 51.61
N LEU A 368 -15.88 -19.58 52.32
CA LEU A 368 -14.70 -18.70 52.16
C LEU A 368 -13.40 -19.38 52.70
N PRO A 369 -12.21 -18.76 52.64
CA PRO A 369 -11.43 -18.34 51.46
C PRO A 369 -9.97 -18.88 51.48
N GLY A 370 -9.32 -19.04 50.33
CA GLY A 370 -7.92 -19.50 50.27
C GLY A 370 -7.23 -19.20 48.93
N THR A 371 -6.55 -18.06 48.89
CA THR A 371 -5.38 -17.66 48.09
C THR A 371 -5.01 -18.48 46.84
N LEU A 372 -5.26 -17.93 45.65
CA LEU A 372 -4.41 -18.07 44.45
C LEU A 372 -4.73 -16.90 43.49
N ALA A 373 -3.96 -15.82 43.62
CA ALA A 373 -4.09 -14.63 42.80
C ALA A 373 -3.50 -14.87 41.40
N SER A 374 -4.37 -15.14 40.43
CA SER A 374 -4.10 -14.93 39.00
C SER A 374 -4.24 -13.44 38.69
N LYS A 375 -3.14 -12.80 38.26
CA LYS A 375 -3.11 -11.42 37.76
C LYS A 375 -3.82 -11.35 36.41
N ALA A 376 -5.04 -10.85 36.39
CA ALA A 376 -5.72 -10.39 35.19
C ALA A 376 -6.07 -8.89 35.32
N CYS A 377 -5.68 -8.13 34.31
CA CYS A 377 -6.12 -6.79 33.92
C CYS A 377 -6.75 -5.89 35.00
N ARG A 378 -5.94 -4.97 35.55
CA ARG A 378 -6.43 -3.64 35.94
C ARG A 378 -5.68 -2.62 35.11
N PHE A 379 -6.38 -1.88 34.26
CA PHE A 379 -6.11 -0.47 33.96
C PHE A 379 -7.22 0.01 33.01
N CYS A 380 -8.29 0.54 33.61
CA CYS A 380 -9.21 1.54 33.05
C CYS A 380 -9.80 2.27 34.25
N GLU A 381 -9.13 3.34 34.68
CA GLU A 381 -9.76 4.56 35.23
C GLU A 381 -9.17 5.75 34.47
#